data_AF-A0A662BJM0-F1
#
_entry.id   AF-A0A662BJM0-F1
#
_cell.length_a   1.000
_cell.length_b   1.000
_cell.length_c   1.000
_cell.angle_alpha   90.00
_cell.angle_beta   90.00
_cell.angle_gamma   90.00
#
_symmetry.space_group_name_H-M   'P 1'
#
loop_
_entity.id
_entity.type
_entity.pdbx_description
1 polymer ?
#
loop_
_entity_poly.entity_id
_entity_poly.type
_entity_poly.pdbx_seq_one_letter_code
_entity_poly.pdbx_strand_id
1 'polypeptide(L)' 'AMESLKDEQRRCIELMYLQEKTYQEISHLTGYDFNQVKSYIQNGKRNLKNMLVSK' A
#
# COMPACT_ATOMS: atom_id res chain seq x y z
N ALA A 1 5.59 -8.53 9.03
CA ALA A 1 5.07 -8.61 7.64
C ALA A 1 4.91 -7.22 7.03
N MET A 2 4.11 -6.32 7.62
CA MET A 2 3.96 -4.93 7.15
C MET A 2 5.29 -4.17 7.08
N GLU A 3 6.14 -4.29 8.11
CA GLU A 3 7.48 -3.67 8.17
C GLU A 3 8.46 -4.22 7.10
N SER A 4 8.14 -5.36 6.49
CA SER A 4 8.96 -6.00 5.45
C SER A 4 8.55 -5.57 4.04
N LEU A 5 7.52 -4.73 3.90
CA LEU A 5 7.14 -4.12 2.63
C LEU A 5 8.11 -2.98 2.27
N LYS A 6 8.19 -2.67 0.97
CA LYS A 6 8.77 -1.41 0.51
C LYS A 6 7.99 -0.24 1.10
N ASP A 7 8.67 0.87 1.39
CA ASP A 7 8.07 2.00 2.10
C ASP A 7 6.84 2.58 1.41
N GLU A 8 6.83 2.65 0.07
CA GLU A 8 5.69 3.16 -0.68
C GLU A 8 4.48 2.23 -0.58
N GLN A 9 4.72 0.91 -0.61
CA GLN A 9 3.67 -0.09 -0.41
C GLN A 9 3.12 -0.03 1.01
N ARG A 10 4.01 -0.02 2.01
CA ARG A 10 3.64 0.08 3.42
C ARG A 10 2.79 1.31 3.68
N ARG A 11 3.27 2.48 3.26
CA ARG A 11 2.57 3.76 3.46
C ARG A 11 1.22 3.80 2.75
N CYS A 12 1.13 3.32 1.51
CA CYS A 12 -0.17 3.26 0.82
C CYS A 12 -1.14 2.25 1.44
N ILE A 13 -0.65 1.12 1.97
CA ILE A 13 -1.49 0.14 2.69
C ILE A 13 -2.00 0.72 4.02
N GLU A 14 -1.13 1.39 4.79
CA GLU A 14 -1.51 2.06 6.04
C GLU A 14 -2.59 3.11 5.78
N LEU A 15 -2.40 3.98 4.78
CA LEU A 15 -3.38 5.01 4.45
C LEU A 15 -4.72 4.42 3.96
N MET A 16 -4.69 3.39 3.10
CA MET A 16 -5.91 2.78 2.57
C MET A 16 -6.70 2.00 3.64
N TYR A 17 -6.02 1.18 4.44
CA TYR A 17 -6.70 0.19 5.30
C TYR A 17 -6.73 0.54 6.78
N LEU A 18 -5.86 1.43 7.26
CA LEU A 18 -5.87 1.87 8.67
C LEU A 18 -6.44 3.29 8.82
N GLN A 19 -6.32 4.12 7.78
CA GLN A 19 -6.84 5.49 7.77
C GLN A 19 -7.99 5.71 6.78
N GLU A 20 -8.46 4.63 6.13
CA GLU A 20 -9.63 4.61 5.23
C GLU A 20 -9.59 5.66 4.12
N LYS A 21 -8.38 5.99 3.63
CA LYS A 21 -8.20 6.98 2.55
C LYS A 21 -8.50 6.41 1.18
N THR A 22 -9.14 7.23 0.36
CA THR A 22 -9.36 6.96 -1.07
C THR A 22 -8.06 7.06 -1.87
N TYR A 23 -8.03 6.51 -3.08
CA TYR A 23 -6.88 6.63 -3.98
C TYR A 23 -6.50 8.09 -4.26
N GLN A 24 -7.49 8.99 -4.43
CA GLN A 24 -7.23 10.42 -4.66
C GLN A 24 -6.61 11.09 -3.43
N GLU A 25 -7.14 10.84 -2.23
CA GLU A 25 -6.56 11.38 -1.00
C GLU A 25 -5.13 10.87 -0.78
N ILE A 26 -4.86 9.60 -1.04
CA ILE A 26 -3.51 9.04 -0.93
C ILE A 26 -2.57 9.69 -1.92
N SER A 27 -3.00 9.88 -3.17
CA SER A 27 -2.22 10.58 -4.19
C SER A 27 -1.86 12.01 -3.74
N HIS A 28 -2.84 12.74 -3.19
CA HIS A 28 -2.61 14.10 -2.66
C HIS A 28 -1.65 14.11 -1.46
N LEU A 29 -1.81 13.18 -0.50
CA LEU A 29 -1.01 13.13 0.73
C LEU A 29 0.44 12.65 0.52
N THR A 30 0.69 11.87 -0.53
CA THR A 30 1.99 11.26 -0.80
C THR A 30 2.76 11.92 -1.94
N GLY A 31 2.06 12.65 -2.83
CA GLY A 31 2.61 13.16 -4.07
C GLY A 31 2.77 12.10 -5.17
N TYR A 32 2.35 10.85 -4.91
CA TYR A 32 2.35 9.80 -5.92
C TYR A 32 1.22 10.01 -6.92
N ASP A 33 1.45 9.68 -8.18
CA ASP A 33 0.38 9.67 -9.17
C ASP A 33 -0.62 8.52 -8.90
N PHE A 34 -1.81 8.62 -9.50
CA PHE A 34 -2.89 7.66 -9.28
C PHE A 34 -2.51 6.20 -9.65
N ASN A 35 -1.70 6.00 -10.68
CA ASN A 35 -1.26 4.67 -11.11
C ASN A 35 -0.20 4.09 -10.16
N GLN A 36 0.70 4.93 -9.66
CA GLN A 36 1.64 4.56 -8.61
C GLN A 36 0.91 4.10 -7.35
N VAL A 37 -0.06 4.88 -6.85
CA VAL A 37 -0.87 4.51 -5.67
C VAL A 37 -1.55 3.17 -5.87
N LYS A 38 -2.21 2.96 -7.02
CA LYS A 38 -2.84 1.67 -7.35
C LYS A 38 -1.83 0.53 -7.34
N SER A 39 -0.69 0.71 -8.01
CA SER A 39 0.36 -0.31 -8.08
C SER A 39 0.95 -0.65 -6.72
N TYR A 40 1.20 0.35 -5.87
CA TYR A 40 1.73 0.14 -4.52
C TYR A 40 0.75 -0.60 -3.61
N ILE A 41 -0.54 -0.27 -3.68
CA ILE A 41 -1.57 -0.98 -2.91
C ILE A 41 -1.72 -2.42 -3.41
N GLN A 42 -1.82 -2.64 -4.72
CA GLN A 42 -1.96 -3.98 -5.29
C GLN A 42 -0.76 -4.87 -4.97
N ASN A 43 0.45 -4.37 -5.20
CA ASN A 43 1.67 -5.13 -4.90
C ASN A 43 1.89 -5.31 -3.40
N GLY A 44 1.58 -4.30 -2.58
CA GLY A 44 1.63 -4.42 -1.13
C GLY A 44 0.73 -5.54 -0.62
N LYS A 45 -0.54 -5.59 -1.05
CA LYS A 45 -1.47 -6.69 -0.69
C LYS A 45 -0.96 -8.06 -1.12
N ARG A 46 -0.47 -8.18 -2.36
CA ARG A 46 0.08 -9.44 -2.88
C ARG A 46 1.26 -9.91 -2.04
N ASN A 47 2.17 -9.01 -1.71
CA ASN A 47 3.36 -9.32 -0.90
C ASN A 47 2.99 -9.72 0.53
N LEU A 48 2.05 -9.01 1.17
CA LEU A 48 1.53 -9.40 2.49
C LEU A 48 0.91 -10.80 2.46
N LYS A 49 0.08 -11.09 1.44
CA LYS A 49 -0.50 -12.43 1.28
C LYS A 49 0.59 -13.48 1.19
N ASN A 50 1.61 -13.27 0.35
CA ASN A 50 2.72 -14.22 0.21
C ASN A 50 3.45 -14.42 1.54
N MET A 51 3.75 -13.35 2.29
CA MET A 51 4.41 -13.45 3.60
C MET A 51 3.58 -14.18 4.66
N LEU A 52 2.25 -14.13 4.57
CA LEU A 52 1.35 -14.76 5.54
C LEU A 52 1.02 -16.21 5.20
N VAL A 53 0.94 -16.53 3.90
CA VAL A 53 0.56 -17.85 3.39
C VAL A 53 1.79 -18.75 3.19
N SER A 54 2.94 -18.18 2.84
CA SER A 54 4.21 -18.90 2.85
C SER A 54 4.70 -19.02 4.30
N LYS A 55 4.21 -20.05 4.99
CA LYS A 55 4.83 -20.63 6.18
C LYS A 55 5.27 -22.05 5.87
#